data_AF-A8WPT4-F1
#
_entry.id   AF-A8WPT4-F1
#
_cell.length_a   1.000
_cell.length_b   1.000
_cell.length_c   1.000
_cell.angle_alpha   90.00
_cell.angle_beta   90.00
_cell.angle_gamma   90.00
#
_symmetry.space_group_name_H-M   'P 1'
#
loop_
_entity.id
_entity.type
_entity.pdbx_description
1 polymer ?
#
loop_
_entity_poly.entity_id
_entity_poly.type
_entity_poly.pdbx_seq_one_letter_code
_entity_poly.pdbx_strand_id
1 'polypeptide(L)' 'MKFALCILVILGCASGQFGPVGIKHILRAHNDLRSDIAMGIYDGYGAFKQPKPPATNMRKVGPRSSQVWEEEFEIYG' A
#
# COMPACT_ATOMS: atom_id res chain seq x y z
N MET A 1 -1.11 23.63 29.25
CA MET A 1 -0.39 23.40 27.97
C MET A 1 -0.19 21.91 27.65
N LYS A 2 0.04 21.02 28.63
CA LYS A 2 0.24 19.58 28.42
C LYS A 2 -0.96 18.84 27.79
N PHE A 3 -2.19 19.19 28.17
CA PHE A 3 -3.40 18.55 27.65
C PHE A 3 -3.74 18.89 26.19
N ALA A 4 -3.36 20.08 25.71
CA ALA A 4 -3.63 20.50 24.33
C ALA A 4 -2.80 19.71 23.32
N LEU A 5 -1.56 19.34 23.69
CA LEU A 5 -0.69 18.51 22.86
C LEU A 5 -1.24 17.08 22.73
N CYS A 6 -1.83 16.51 23.79
CA CYS A 6 -2.47 15.19 23.71
C CYS A 6 -3.67 15.17 22.76
N ILE A 7 -4.44 16.27 22.69
CA ILE A 7 -5.59 16.38 21.78
C ILE A 7 -5.13 16.47 20.32
N LEU A 8 -4.04 17.20 20.04
CA LEU A 8 -3.47 17.29 18.70
C LEU A 8 -2.91 15.94 18.20
N VAL A 9 -2.32 15.15 19.09
CA VAL A 9 -1.86 13.79 18.77
C VAL A 9 -3.04 12.89 18.42
N ILE A 10 -4.13 12.91 19.21
CA ILE A 10 -5.31 12.08 18.96
C ILE A 10 -6.04 12.47 17.67
N LEU A 11 -6.19 13.78 17.41
CA LEU A 11 -6.82 14.28 16.19
C LEU A 11 -5.95 14.09 14.94
N GLY A 12 -4.62 14.15 15.09
CA GLY A 12 -3.67 13.86 14.01
C GLY A 12 -3.73 12.42 13.55
N CYS A 13 -3.67 11.45 14.47
CA CYS A 13 -3.74 10.02 14.15
C CYS A 13 -5.05 9.61 13.46
N ALA A 14 -6.19 10.20 13.84
CA ALA A 14 -7.49 9.90 13.24
C ALA A 14 -7.66 10.40 11.78
N SER A 15 -6.74 11.25 11.28
CA SER A 15 -6.83 11.88 9.95
C SER A 15 -5.98 11.21 8.86
N GLY A 16 -5.24 10.14 9.18
CA GLY A 16 -4.40 9.41 8.23
C GLY A 16 -5.10 8.31 7.43
N GLN A 17 -6.35 7.97 7.76
CA GLN A 17 -7.01 6.78 7.23
C GLN A 17 -7.61 7.00 5.83
N PHE A 18 -7.33 6.09 4.89
CA PHE A 18 -7.83 6.25 3.53
C PHE A 18 -9.33 6.00 3.45
N GLY A 19 -10.06 6.95 2.85
CA GLY A 19 -11.45 6.74 2.50
C GLY A 19 -11.64 5.66 1.42
N PRO A 20 -12.87 5.21 1.15
CA PRO A 20 -13.16 4.13 0.18
C PRO A 20 -12.58 4.36 -1.23
N VAL A 21 -12.55 5.63 -1.67
CA VAL A 21 -11.94 6.02 -2.94
C VAL A 21 -10.42 5.83 -2.90
N GLY A 22 -9.76 6.26 -1.83
CA GLY A 22 -8.32 6.07 -1.63
C GLY A 22 -7.93 4.59 -1.62
N ILE A 23 -8.66 3.77 -0.85
CA ILE A 23 -8.49 2.31 -0.81
C ILE A 23 -8.61 1.71 -2.22
N LYS A 24 -9.62 2.12 -2.99
CA LYS A 24 -9.81 1.66 -4.38
C LYS A 24 -8.61 1.99 -5.27
N HIS A 25 -8.05 3.19 -5.16
CA HIS A 25 -6.87 3.59 -5.93
C HIS A 25 -5.62 2.82 -5.53
N ILE A 26 -5.40 2.63 -4.23
CA ILE A 26 -4.29 1.83 -3.70
C ILE A 26 -4.35 0.38 -4.22
N LEU A 27 -5.52 -0.25 -4.12
CA LEU A 27 -5.72 -1.62 -4.62
C LEU A 27 -5.53 -1.71 -6.14
N ARG A 28 -5.95 -0.70 -6.89
CA ARG A 28 -5.73 -0.66 -8.35
C ARG A 28 -4.24 -0.61 -8.66
N ALA A 29 -3.52 0.36 -8.11
CA ALA A 29 -2.09 0.51 -8.36
C ALA A 29 -1.30 -0.77 -8.05
N HIS A 30 -1.60 -1.42 -6.92
CA HIS A 30 -0.95 -2.69 -6.57
C HIS A 30 -1.29 -3.82 -7.53
N ASN A 31 -2.56 -3.96 -7.92
CA ASN A 31 -2.96 -5.05 -8.81
C ASN A 31 -2.48 -4.83 -10.24
N ASP A 32 -2.38 -3.59 -10.71
CA ASP A 32 -1.82 -3.24 -12.01
C ASP A 32 -0.33 -3.63 -12.05
N LEU A 33 0.46 -3.23 -11.05
CA LEU A 33 1.86 -3.64 -10.93
C LEU A 33 2.03 -5.17 -10.84
N ARG A 34 1.20 -5.85 -10.04
CA ARG A 34 1.23 -7.33 -9.94
C ARG A 34 0.91 -7.99 -11.28
N SER A 35 0.01 -7.41 -12.07
CA SER A 35 -0.33 -7.89 -13.40
C SER A 35 0.86 -7.74 -14.36
N ASP A 36 1.53 -6.59 -14.37
CA ASP A 36 2.68 -6.32 -15.22
C ASP A 36 3.85 -7.26 -14.90
N ILE A 37 4.09 -7.52 -13.61
CA ILE A 37 5.06 -8.53 -13.16
C ILE A 37 4.64 -9.93 -13.61
N ALA A 38 3.36 -10.29 -13.47
CA ALA A 38 2.86 -11.60 -13.89
C ALA A 38 3.03 -11.85 -15.40
N MET A 39 2.84 -10.82 -16.22
CA MET A 39 3.06 -10.87 -17.66
C MET A 39 4.54 -10.81 -18.06
N GLY A 40 5.44 -10.49 -17.11
CA GLY A 40 6.87 -10.30 -17.38
C GLY A 40 7.19 -9.07 -18.22
N ILE A 41 6.29 -8.08 -18.25
CA ILE A 41 6.51 -6.82 -18.98
C ILE A 41 7.09 -5.73 -18.07
N TYR A 42 7.10 -5.94 -16.76
CA TYR A 42 7.73 -5.03 -15.81
C TYR A 42 9.25 -5.25 -15.78
N ASP A 43 10.01 -4.25 -16.24
CA ASP A 43 11.47 -4.28 -16.33
C ASP A 43 12.15 -4.08 -14.96
N GLY A 44 11.43 -3.55 -13.97
CA GLY A 44 11.88 -3.34 -12.60
C GLY A 44 13.13 -2.47 -12.51
N TYR A 45 13.25 -1.46 -13.37
CA TYR A 45 14.41 -0.58 -13.40
C TYR A 45 14.74 -0.03 -12.01
N GLY A 46 15.91 -0.39 -11.48
CA GLY A 46 16.38 -0.03 -10.14
C GLY A 46 15.77 -0.83 -8.98
N ALA A 47 14.68 -1.56 -9.19
CA ALA A 47 14.03 -2.40 -8.17
C ALA A 47 14.61 -3.83 -8.13
N PHE A 48 15.05 -4.36 -9.26
CA PHE A 48 15.65 -5.69 -9.35
C PHE A 48 17.04 -5.66 -9.99
N LYS A 49 17.95 -6.48 -9.46
CA LYS A 49 19.28 -6.70 -10.06
C LYS A 49 19.20 -7.39 -11.43
N GLN A 50 18.09 -8.09 -11.70
CA GLN A 50 17.80 -8.85 -12.91
C GLN A 50 16.29 -8.79 -13.16
N PRO A 51 15.83 -8.80 -14.43
CA PRO A 51 14.39 -8.90 -14.74
C PRO A 51 13.77 -10.12 -14.06
N LYS A 52 12.58 -9.96 -13.47
CA LYS A 52 11.85 -11.09 -12.88
C LYS A 52 11.14 -11.87 -14.00
N PRO A 53 11.21 -13.21 -13.99
CA PRO A 53 10.46 -14.00 -14.96
C PRO A 53 8.94 -13.80 -14.75
N PRO A 54 8.12 -14.01 -15.79
CA PRO A 54 6.67 -14.04 -15.66
C PRO A 54 6.21 -14.96 -14.53
N ALA A 55 5.20 -14.55 -13.77
CA ALA A 55 4.70 -15.29 -12.63
C ALA A 55 3.39 -16.00 -12.96
N THR A 56 3.32 -17.31 -12.71
CA THR A 56 2.07 -18.08 -12.76
C THR A 56 1.31 -17.95 -11.45
N ASN A 57 -0.03 -17.93 -11.49
CA ASN A 57 -0.91 -17.89 -10.30
C ASN A 57 -0.75 -16.63 -9.43
N MET A 58 -0.42 -15.47 -10.02
CA MET A 58 -0.36 -14.20 -9.29
C MET A 58 -1.75 -13.82 -8.77
N ARG A 59 -1.91 -13.81 -7.44
CA ARG A 59 -3.21 -13.53 -6.80
C ARG A 59 -3.51 -12.03 -6.77
N LYS A 60 -4.77 -11.67 -6.95
CA LYS A 60 -5.27 -10.31 -6.73
C LYS A 60 -5.29 -9.98 -5.22
N VAL A 61 -4.89 -8.78 -4.86
CA VAL A 61 -5.04 -8.27 -3.48
C VAL A 61 -6.41 -7.62 -3.30
N GLY A 62 -6.99 -7.81 -2.12
CA GLY A 62 -8.32 -7.32 -1.75
C GLY A 62 -8.29 -6.24 -0.66
N PRO A 63 -9.44 -5.68 -0.28
CA PRO A 63 -9.52 -4.53 0.64
C PRO A 63 -8.83 -4.71 1.99
N ARG A 64 -8.80 -5.94 2.53
CA ARG A 64 -8.09 -6.26 3.77
C ARG A 64 -6.59 -5.95 3.69
N SER A 65 -5.99 -6.03 2.50
CA SER A 65 -4.57 -5.66 2.31
C SER A 65 -4.32 -4.18 2.57
N SER A 66 -5.26 -3.29 2.19
CA SER A 66 -5.13 -1.85 2.47
C SER A 66 -5.09 -1.56 3.97
N GLN A 67 -5.96 -2.24 4.73
CA GLN A 67 -6.03 -2.08 6.18
C GLN A 67 -4.73 -2.52 6.86
N VAL A 68 -4.17 -3.66 6.45
CA VAL A 68 -2.89 -4.15 6.99
C VAL A 68 -1.74 -3.19 6.65
N TRP A 69 -1.70 -2.62 5.45
CA TRP A 69 -0.66 -1.64 5.10
C TRP A 69 -0.78 -0.33 5.88
N GLU A 70 -2.02 0.13 6.14
CA GLU A 70 -2.26 1.27 7.03
C GLU A 70 -1.73 0.99 8.44
N GLU A 71 -2.05 -0.18 9.01
CA GLU A 71 -1.53 -0.62 10.32
C GLU A 71 0.00 -0.69 10.34
N GLU A 72 0.62 -1.29 9.32
CA GLU A 72 2.08 -1.37 9.21
C GLU A 72 2.73 0.00 9.06
N PHE A 73 2.12 0.92 8.30
CA PHE A 73 2.62 2.28 8.14
C PHE A 73 2.53 3.07 9.45
N GLU A 74 1.49 2.89 10.25
CA GLU A 74 1.39 3.52 11.58
C GLU A 74 2.45 2.99 12.56
N ILE A 75 2.82 1.70 12.44
CA ILE A 75 3.79 1.06 13.34
C ILE A 75 5.24 1.34 12.92
N TYR A 76 5.52 1.38 11.61
CA TYR A 76 6.89 1.38 11.08
C TYR A 76 7.25 2.59 10.19
N GLY A 77 6.27 3.42 9.81
CA GLY A 77 6.43 4.55 8.89
C GLY A 77 6.97 5.83 9.51
#